data_AF-A0A132MXC4-F1
#
_entry.id   AF-A0A132MXC4-F1
#
_cell.length_a   1.000
_cell.length_b   1.000
_cell.length_c   1.000
_cell.angle_alpha   90.00
_cell.angle_beta   90.00
_cell.angle_gamma   90.00
#
_symmetry.space_group_name_H-M   'P 1'
#
loop_
_entity.id
_entity.type
_entity.pdbx_description
1 polymer ?
#
loop_
_entity_poly.entity_id
_entity_poly.type
_entity_poly.pdbx_seq_one_letter_code
_entity_poly.pdbx_strand_id
1 'polypeptide(L)'
;MAAIHADIAGVHLRPATPTLEQIRRAPKVLLHDHLDGGLRPATVIELAREVGYDKLPTRDPDALGEWFVAAADSGSLERYLETFRHTVGVMQTREALARVAAECAEDLAADGVVYAEVRFAPELHTERGLTLEQVVEAVLEGFREGERRAAAAGHRTRIGTLLTAMRHAARSQEIAELAVRYRDVGVVGFDIAGAEAGFPPTRHLDAFEYLQRENAHFTIHAGEAFGLPSIWQAIQWCGADRLGHGVRIIDDITIGEDGSVKLGRLASYVRDKRIPLEMCPTSNVQTGAAKSIEEHPIGLLRRLYFRVTVNTDNRLMSGTSMSREFAKLVDAFGYTLDDLQWFTVNAMKSAFIPFDERLAFINHVIKPGYAALRSEWLFPAVSGSA
;
A
#
# COMPACT_ATOMS: atom_id res chain seq x y z
N MET A 1 -18.97 -44.36 32.31
CA MET A 1 -18.71 -43.00 32.82
C MET A 1 -19.30 -42.02 31.82
N ALA A 2 -20.42 -41.41 32.21
CA ALA A 2 -21.26 -40.60 31.36
C ALA A 2 -20.51 -39.43 30.72
N ALA A 3 -20.82 -39.19 29.46
CA ALA A 3 -20.42 -38.03 28.69
C ALA A 3 -20.92 -36.76 29.37
N ILE A 4 -20.00 -35.83 29.65
CA ILE A 4 -20.34 -34.45 29.97
C ILE A 4 -20.54 -33.75 28.62
N HIS A 5 -21.73 -33.95 28.04
CA HIS A 5 -22.31 -32.97 27.13
C HIS A 5 -22.95 -31.90 28.01
N ALA A 6 -22.16 -30.89 28.37
CA ALA A 6 -22.70 -29.62 28.84
C ALA A 6 -23.03 -28.78 27.62
N ASP A 7 -24.32 -28.69 27.38
CA ASP A 7 -24.98 -27.80 26.45
C ASP A 7 -24.66 -26.34 26.85
N ILE A 8 -23.68 -25.70 26.22
CA ILE A 8 -23.54 -24.23 26.25
C ILE A 8 -24.37 -23.68 25.09
N ALA A 9 -25.67 -23.90 25.17
CA ALA A 9 -26.65 -23.18 24.37
C ALA A 9 -26.70 -21.73 24.87
N GLY A 10 -26.09 -20.79 24.14
CA GLY A 10 -26.33 -19.35 24.36
C GLY A 10 -25.16 -18.40 24.16
N VAL A 11 -23.91 -18.87 24.11
CA VAL A 11 -22.75 -17.99 23.86
C VAL A 11 -22.37 -18.04 22.38
N HIS A 12 -23.28 -17.64 21.50
CA HIS A 12 -22.88 -17.15 20.18
C HIS A 12 -22.33 -15.73 20.39
N LEU A 13 -21.07 -15.64 20.86
CA LEU A 13 -20.32 -14.40 20.75
C LEU A 13 -20.21 -14.12 19.24
N ARG A 14 -21.06 -13.21 18.74
CA ARG A 14 -20.81 -12.60 17.43
C ARG A 14 -19.36 -12.10 17.47
N PRO A 15 -18.54 -12.39 16.45
CA PRO A 15 -17.20 -11.84 16.40
C PRO A 15 -17.33 -10.32 16.55
N ALA A 16 -16.78 -9.78 17.64
CA ALA A 16 -16.95 -8.38 17.99
C ALA A 16 -16.26 -7.52 16.93
N THR A 17 -16.91 -6.43 16.54
CA THR A 17 -16.29 -5.37 15.73
C THR A 17 -15.02 -4.90 16.46
N PRO A 18 -13.84 -4.95 15.82
CA PRO A 18 -12.60 -4.57 16.48
C PRO A 18 -12.60 -3.07 16.80
N THR A 19 -12.06 -2.69 17.95
CA THR A 19 -11.86 -1.28 18.29
C THR A 19 -10.71 -0.69 17.46
N LEU A 20 -10.66 0.63 17.31
CA LEU A 20 -9.54 1.30 16.64
C LEU A 20 -8.18 0.98 17.29
N GLU A 21 -8.15 0.80 18.62
CA GLU A 21 -6.94 0.40 19.34
C GLU A 21 -6.49 -1.01 18.95
N GLN A 22 -7.42 -1.97 18.87
CA GLN A 22 -7.13 -3.32 18.38
C GLN A 22 -6.65 -3.29 16.93
N ILE A 23 -7.27 -2.47 16.08
CA ILE A 23 -6.84 -2.29 14.68
C ILE A 23 -5.41 -1.75 14.63
N ARG A 24 -5.05 -0.74 15.43
CA ARG A 24 -3.68 -0.20 15.50
C ARG A 24 -2.65 -1.25 15.90
N ARG A 25 -2.98 -2.08 16.89
CA ARG A 25 -2.10 -3.16 17.38
C ARG A 25 -2.07 -4.40 16.48
N ALA A 26 -3.04 -4.56 15.58
CA ALA A 26 -3.08 -5.71 14.67
C ALA A 26 -1.86 -5.70 13.74
N PRO A 27 -1.16 -6.82 13.55
CA PRO A 27 -0.06 -6.87 12.60
C PRO A 27 -0.62 -6.65 11.18
N LYS A 28 -0.03 -5.68 10.47
CA LYS A 28 -0.46 -5.28 9.12
C LYS A 28 0.66 -5.43 8.11
N VAL A 29 0.29 -5.65 6.86
CA VAL A 29 1.21 -5.75 5.72
C VAL A 29 0.73 -4.79 4.65
N LEU A 30 1.62 -3.90 4.21
CA LEU A 30 1.34 -2.83 3.25
C LEU A 30 2.18 -3.06 2.00
N LEU A 31 1.57 -3.15 0.82
CA LEU A 31 2.29 -3.43 -0.43
C LEU A 31 2.28 -2.27 -1.42
N HIS A 32 1.48 -1.25 -1.15
CA HIS A 32 1.28 -0.13 -2.06
C HIS A 32 1.22 1.18 -1.31
N ASP A 33 2.37 1.81 -1.19
CA ASP A 33 2.56 3.09 -0.51
C ASP A 33 3.70 3.85 -1.16
N HIS A 34 3.44 5.08 -1.59
CA HIS A 34 4.42 5.94 -2.24
C HIS A 34 5.12 6.81 -1.18
N LEU A 35 6.46 6.75 -1.17
CA LEU A 35 7.28 7.51 -0.23
C LEU A 35 7.06 9.02 -0.39
N ASP A 36 7.08 9.49 -1.63
CA ASP A 36 6.84 10.86 -2.07
C ASP A 36 5.37 11.29 -1.93
N GLY A 37 4.47 10.34 -1.63
CA GLY A 37 3.09 10.54 -1.24
C GLY A 37 2.81 10.49 0.27
N GLY A 38 3.83 10.24 1.09
CA GLY A 38 3.67 9.79 2.49
C GLY A 38 4.32 10.67 3.55
N LEU A 39 4.79 11.88 3.18
CA LEU A 39 5.54 12.76 4.08
C LEU A 39 4.67 13.29 5.24
N ARG A 40 5.31 13.55 6.38
CA ARG A 40 4.68 14.35 7.45
C ARG A 40 4.57 15.81 7.01
N PRO A 41 3.42 16.50 7.20
CA PRO A 41 3.29 17.91 6.82
C PRO A 41 4.35 18.83 7.45
N ALA A 42 4.70 18.60 8.72
CA ALA A 42 5.74 19.35 9.41
C ALA A 42 7.11 19.18 8.73
N THR A 43 7.46 17.96 8.34
CA THR A 43 8.70 17.67 7.61
C THR A 43 8.74 18.34 6.24
N VAL A 44 7.61 18.43 5.52
CA VAL A 44 7.53 19.18 4.26
C VAL A 44 7.92 20.65 4.47
N ILE A 45 7.40 21.29 5.52
CA ILE A 45 7.70 22.70 5.85
C ILE A 45 9.17 22.90 6.25
N GLU A 46 9.69 22.01 7.09
CA GLU A 46 11.07 22.06 7.55
C GLU A 46 12.06 21.90 6.39
N LEU A 47 11.85 20.87 5.56
CA LEU A 47 12.67 20.63 4.38
C LEU A 47 12.55 21.77 3.38
N ALA A 48 11.35 22.31 3.15
CA ALA A 48 11.16 23.47 2.28
C ALA A 48 12.02 24.66 2.70
N ARG A 49 12.10 24.95 4.01
CA ARG A 49 12.98 25.99 4.55
C ARG A 49 14.46 25.67 4.33
N GLU A 50 14.88 24.43 4.57
CA GLU A 50 16.28 24.00 4.44
C GLU A 50 16.77 24.06 2.99
N VAL A 51 15.91 23.68 2.03
CA VAL A 51 16.27 23.61 0.61
C VAL A 51 15.97 24.91 -0.14
N GLY A 52 15.33 25.89 0.51
CA GLY A 52 14.94 27.17 -0.10
C GLY A 52 13.72 27.08 -1.02
N TYR A 53 12.83 26.11 -0.80
CA TYR A 53 11.57 25.96 -1.54
C TYR A 53 10.47 26.87 -0.96
N ASP A 54 9.96 27.81 -1.74
CA ASP A 54 9.05 28.87 -1.30
C ASP A 54 7.62 28.76 -1.85
N LYS A 55 7.32 27.69 -2.61
CA LYS A 55 6.04 27.51 -3.31
C LYS A 55 4.94 26.83 -2.48
N LEU A 56 5.18 26.53 -1.20
CA LEU A 56 4.16 25.91 -0.35
C LEU A 56 2.96 26.85 -0.16
N PRO A 57 1.72 26.33 -0.17
CA PRO A 57 0.51 27.13 -0.02
C PRO A 57 0.35 27.73 1.39
N THR A 58 1.00 27.11 2.38
CA THR A 58 1.03 27.56 3.78
C THR A 58 2.30 27.03 4.46
N ARG A 59 2.63 27.61 5.62
CA ARG A 59 3.74 27.20 6.49
C ARG A 59 3.28 26.63 7.84
N ASP A 60 1.98 26.46 8.00
CA ASP A 60 1.39 25.78 9.15
C ASP A 60 1.20 24.28 8.82
N PRO A 61 1.74 23.35 9.63
CA PRO A 61 1.67 21.92 9.33
C PRO A 61 0.25 21.36 9.23
N ASP A 62 -0.66 21.80 10.10
CA ASP A 62 -2.03 21.29 10.13
C ASP A 62 -2.79 21.78 8.89
N ALA A 63 -2.73 23.08 8.61
CA ALA A 63 -3.33 23.66 7.40
C ALA A 63 -2.71 23.10 6.11
N LEU A 64 -1.41 22.74 6.12
CA LEU A 64 -0.78 22.09 4.97
C LEU A 64 -1.34 20.69 4.76
N GLY A 65 -1.48 19.90 5.83
CA GLY A 65 -2.10 18.58 5.77
C GLY A 65 -3.53 18.62 5.22
N GLU A 66 -4.36 19.56 5.71
CA GLU A 66 -5.71 19.79 5.20
C GLU A 66 -5.71 20.18 3.72
N TRP A 67 -4.79 21.05 3.30
CA TRP A 67 -4.63 21.43 1.90
C TRP A 67 -4.29 20.25 1.01
N PHE A 68 -3.38 19.37 1.43
CA PHE A 68 -3.00 18.17 0.67
C PHE A 68 -4.22 17.27 0.41
N VAL A 69 -5.06 17.05 1.44
CA VAL A 69 -6.29 16.26 1.32
C VAL A 69 -7.29 16.91 0.38
N ALA A 70 -7.54 18.21 0.56
CA ALA A 70 -8.48 18.96 -0.28
C ALA A 70 -8.04 19.02 -1.75
N ALA A 71 -6.73 19.14 -2.01
CA ALA A 71 -6.18 19.15 -3.35
C ALA A 71 -6.29 17.77 -4.02
N ALA A 72 -6.02 16.69 -3.27
CA ALA A 72 -6.11 15.33 -3.80
C ALA A 72 -7.56 14.89 -4.07
N ASP A 73 -8.51 15.32 -3.24
CA ASP A 73 -9.95 15.01 -3.37
C ASP A 73 -10.71 15.98 -4.30
N SER A 74 -10.01 16.86 -5.01
CA SER A 74 -10.66 17.95 -5.74
C SER A 74 -11.31 17.53 -7.07
N GLY A 75 -11.15 16.27 -7.49
CA GLY A 75 -11.53 15.78 -8.82
C GLY A 75 -10.75 16.41 -10.00
N SER A 76 -9.67 17.15 -9.72
CA SER A 76 -8.80 17.76 -10.74
C SER A 76 -7.44 17.10 -10.74
N LEU A 77 -7.07 16.50 -11.88
CA LEU A 77 -5.74 15.93 -12.08
C LEU A 77 -4.64 16.98 -11.86
N GLU A 78 -4.88 18.24 -12.24
CA GLU A 78 -3.88 19.31 -12.06
C GLU A 78 -3.60 19.58 -10.58
N ARG A 79 -4.65 19.63 -9.75
CA ARG A 79 -4.55 19.80 -8.29
C ARG A 79 -3.92 18.59 -7.63
N TYR A 80 -4.29 17.40 -8.07
CA TYR A 80 -3.66 16.17 -7.60
C TYR A 80 -2.15 16.15 -7.90
N LEU A 81 -1.73 16.56 -9.11
CA LEU A 81 -0.31 16.65 -9.46
C LEU A 81 0.41 17.82 -8.77
N GLU A 82 -0.32 18.85 -8.31
CA GLU A 82 0.24 19.94 -7.50
C GLU A 82 0.79 19.44 -6.17
N THR A 83 0.15 18.44 -5.55
CA THR A 83 0.63 17.87 -4.28
C THR A 83 2.03 17.27 -4.44
N PHE A 84 2.26 16.49 -5.49
CA PHE A 84 3.56 15.89 -5.79
C PHE A 84 4.63 16.93 -6.13
N ARG A 85 4.26 18.05 -6.78
CA ARG A 85 5.20 19.16 -7.03
C ARG A 85 5.79 19.72 -5.73
N HIS A 86 5.06 19.69 -4.62
CA HIS A 86 5.56 20.13 -3.33
C HIS A 86 6.43 19.07 -2.65
N THR A 87 5.97 17.83 -2.57
CA THR A 87 6.72 16.77 -1.89
C THR A 87 8.01 16.42 -2.62
N VAL A 88 7.97 16.26 -3.94
CA VAL A 88 9.16 16.04 -4.78
C VAL A 88 10.11 17.24 -4.68
N GLY A 89 9.57 18.47 -4.70
CA GLY A 89 10.37 19.69 -4.62
C GLY A 89 11.22 19.81 -3.36
N VAL A 90 10.76 19.25 -2.24
CA VAL A 90 11.52 19.23 -0.97
C VAL A 90 12.44 18.01 -0.83
N MET A 91 12.27 16.99 -1.67
CA MET A 91 13.03 15.73 -1.65
C MET A 91 14.15 15.69 -2.70
N GLN A 92 14.91 16.78 -2.85
CA GLN A 92 15.97 16.90 -3.86
C GLN A 92 17.40 16.77 -3.29
N THR A 93 17.53 16.40 -2.01
CA THR A 93 18.84 16.18 -1.35
C THR A 93 18.90 14.80 -0.71
N ARG A 94 20.12 14.28 -0.52
CA ARG A 94 20.35 12.99 0.13
C ARG A 94 19.76 12.95 1.53
N GLU A 95 19.95 14.02 2.29
CA GLU A 95 19.49 14.18 3.67
C GLU A 95 17.97 14.20 3.75
N ALA A 96 17.30 14.91 2.82
CA ALA A 96 15.84 14.96 2.76
C ALA A 96 15.24 13.59 2.45
N LEU A 97 15.80 12.88 1.45
CA LEU A 97 15.37 11.54 1.08
C LEU A 97 15.54 10.54 2.24
N ALA A 98 16.72 10.53 2.87
CA ALA A 98 17.00 9.64 4.00
C ALA A 98 16.09 9.95 5.20
N ARG A 99 15.84 11.24 5.49
CA ARG A 99 14.92 11.64 6.56
C ARG A 99 13.50 11.16 6.29
N VAL A 100 12.96 11.43 5.10
CA VAL A 100 11.59 11.03 4.73
C VAL A 100 11.41 9.52 4.77
N ALA A 101 12.40 8.75 4.30
CA ALA A 101 12.40 7.29 4.38
C ALA A 101 12.44 6.77 5.83
N ALA A 102 13.25 7.38 6.70
CA ALA A 102 13.29 7.01 8.12
C ALA A 102 11.94 7.27 8.81
N GLU A 103 11.37 8.46 8.60
CA GLU A 103 10.08 8.84 9.19
C GLU A 103 8.94 7.94 8.69
N CYS A 104 8.97 7.55 7.41
CA CYS A 104 8.02 6.61 6.83
C CYS A 104 8.04 5.25 7.57
N ALA A 105 9.22 4.67 7.78
CA ALA A 105 9.35 3.40 8.50
C ALA A 105 8.88 3.51 9.97
N GLU A 106 9.19 4.62 10.64
CA GLU A 106 8.73 4.90 12.00
C GLU A 106 7.19 4.96 12.08
N ASP A 107 6.55 5.72 11.18
CA ASP A 107 5.10 5.90 11.15
C ASP A 107 4.37 4.57 10.85
N LEU A 108 4.88 3.80 9.89
CA LEU A 108 4.32 2.50 9.55
C LEU A 108 4.45 1.51 10.72
N ALA A 109 5.62 1.47 11.38
CA ALA A 109 5.82 0.60 12.54
C ALA A 109 4.91 0.98 13.73
N ALA A 110 4.75 2.29 13.99
CA ALA A 110 3.85 2.80 15.02
C ALA A 110 2.39 2.48 14.72
N ASP A 111 2.01 2.40 13.45
CA ASP A 111 0.67 1.97 13.01
C ASP A 111 0.52 0.45 12.91
N GLY A 112 1.45 -0.34 13.47
CA GLY A 112 1.38 -1.80 13.53
C GLY A 112 1.67 -2.52 12.21
N VAL A 113 2.27 -1.83 11.23
CA VAL A 113 2.73 -2.45 9.98
C VAL A 113 4.03 -3.20 10.25
N VAL A 114 3.99 -4.53 10.14
CA VAL A 114 5.14 -5.40 10.43
C VAL A 114 6.01 -5.65 9.21
N TYR A 115 5.45 -5.46 8.01
CA TYR A 115 6.16 -5.51 6.75
C TYR A 115 5.52 -4.53 5.77
N ALA A 116 6.33 -3.71 5.11
CA ALA A 116 5.88 -2.83 4.05
C ALA A 116 6.73 -2.96 2.78
N GLU A 117 6.10 -2.79 1.63
CA GLU A 117 6.76 -2.48 0.38
C GLU A 117 6.44 -1.03 0.00
N VAL A 118 7.43 -0.16 0.13
CA VAL A 118 7.30 1.27 -0.15
C VAL A 118 7.91 1.56 -1.51
N ARG A 119 7.19 2.27 -2.37
CA ARG A 119 7.59 2.61 -3.73
C ARG A 119 7.90 4.09 -3.85
N PHE A 120 8.76 4.43 -4.80
CA PHE A 120 9.04 5.83 -5.16
C PHE A 120 9.72 5.86 -6.53
N ALA A 121 9.71 7.01 -7.20
CA ALA A 121 10.35 7.17 -8.50
C ALA A 121 11.71 7.89 -8.38
N PRO A 122 12.86 7.18 -8.45
CA PRO A 122 14.17 7.81 -8.27
C PRO A 122 14.45 8.95 -9.25
N GLU A 123 13.89 8.86 -10.47
CA GLU A 123 14.05 9.88 -11.52
C GLU A 123 13.43 11.24 -11.18
N LEU A 124 12.52 11.32 -10.20
CA LEU A 124 11.93 12.58 -9.76
C LEU A 124 12.83 13.36 -8.79
N HIS A 125 13.91 12.75 -8.29
CA HIS A 125 14.75 13.32 -7.23
C HIS A 125 16.15 13.72 -7.71
N THR A 126 16.30 13.99 -9.00
CA THR A 126 17.60 14.31 -9.63
C THR A 126 17.74 15.78 -10.03
N GLU A 127 16.76 16.66 -9.76
CA GLU A 127 16.76 18.05 -10.25
C GLU A 127 17.89 18.90 -9.64
N ARG A 128 18.43 18.50 -8.49
CA ARG A 128 19.58 19.16 -7.84
C ARG A 128 20.89 18.38 -7.95
N GLY A 129 21.01 17.50 -8.94
CA GLY A 129 22.28 16.88 -9.33
C GLY A 129 22.61 15.56 -8.64
N LEU A 130 21.66 14.96 -7.91
CA LEU A 130 21.81 13.57 -7.47
C LEU A 130 21.72 12.63 -8.68
N THR A 131 22.57 11.59 -8.67
CA THR A 131 22.41 10.43 -9.56
C THR A 131 21.28 9.53 -9.07
N LEU A 132 20.75 8.66 -9.95
CA LEU A 132 19.73 7.70 -9.56
C LEU A 132 20.20 6.78 -8.43
N GLU A 133 21.46 6.35 -8.48
CA GLU A 133 22.09 5.52 -7.45
C GLU A 133 22.12 6.24 -6.10
N GLN A 134 22.57 7.50 -6.06
CA GLN A 134 22.61 8.27 -4.82
C GLN A 134 21.22 8.46 -4.21
N VAL A 135 20.19 8.62 -5.05
CA VAL A 135 18.80 8.70 -4.62
C VAL A 135 18.35 7.38 -3.97
N VAL A 136 18.60 6.24 -4.63
CA VAL A 136 18.25 4.91 -4.10
C VAL A 136 19.00 4.62 -2.80
N GLU A 137 20.30 4.87 -2.76
CA GLU A 137 21.13 4.66 -1.57
C GLU A 137 20.66 5.50 -0.37
N ALA A 138 20.28 6.75 -0.60
CA ALA A 138 19.76 7.64 0.44
C ALA A 138 18.46 7.09 1.06
N VAL A 139 17.52 6.67 0.21
CA VAL A 139 16.24 6.10 0.65
C VAL A 139 16.46 4.79 1.41
N LEU A 140 17.32 3.89 0.90
CA LEU A 140 17.63 2.63 1.57
C LEU A 140 18.32 2.85 2.93
N GLU A 141 19.24 3.82 3.05
CA GLU A 141 19.82 4.19 4.33
C GLU A 141 18.75 4.71 5.30
N GLY A 142 17.88 5.59 4.83
CA GLY A 142 16.78 6.12 5.61
C GLY A 142 15.85 5.04 6.16
N PHE A 143 15.44 4.07 5.33
CA PHE A 143 14.63 2.95 5.80
C PHE A 143 15.33 2.12 6.89
N ARG A 144 16.61 1.78 6.72
CA ARG A 144 17.38 1.04 7.75
C ARG A 144 17.44 1.81 9.07
N GLU A 145 17.65 3.13 8.99
CA GLU A 145 17.67 3.99 10.17
C GLU A 145 16.28 4.10 10.82
N GLY A 146 15.22 4.23 10.04
CA GLY A 146 13.84 4.25 10.54
C GLY A 146 13.43 2.93 11.20
N GLU A 147 13.77 1.78 10.61
CA GLU A 147 13.59 0.46 11.22
C GLU A 147 14.32 0.36 12.58
N ARG A 148 15.55 0.88 12.65
CA ARG A 148 16.33 0.91 13.89
C ARG A 148 15.69 1.80 14.96
N ARG A 149 15.17 2.98 14.59
CA ARG A 149 14.46 3.89 15.51
C ARG A 149 13.15 3.30 15.99
N ALA A 150 12.37 2.69 15.09
CA ALA A 150 11.16 1.97 15.42
C ALA A 150 11.44 0.84 16.43
N ALA A 151 12.50 0.06 16.22
CA ALA A 151 12.95 -0.98 17.14
C ALA A 151 13.30 -0.42 18.53
N ALA A 152 14.01 0.71 18.59
CA ALA A 152 14.31 1.39 19.86
C ALA A 152 13.06 1.91 20.58
N ALA A 153 12.01 2.26 19.83
CA ALA A 153 10.71 2.67 20.36
C ALA A 153 9.79 1.48 20.72
N GLY A 154 10.24 0.24 20.58
CA GLY A 154 9.47 -0.98 20.90
C GLY A 154 8.55 -1.46 19.77
N HIS A 155 8.63 -0.87 18.58
CA HIS A 155 7.93 -1.32 17.38
C HIS A 155 8.86 -2.16 16.50
N ARG A 156 8.31 -3.03 15.65
CA ARG A 156 9.11 -3.80 14.69
C ARG A 156 8.46 -3.74 13.33
N THR A 157 9.24 -3.35 12.33
CA THR A 157 8.83 -3.36 10.93
C THR A 157 10.00 -3.80 10.07
N ARG A 158 9.70 -4.20 8.83
CA ARG A 158 10.69 -4.38 7.77
C ARG A 158 10.17 -3.75 6.49
N ILE A 159 11.01 -3.01 5.80
CA ILE A 159 10.71 -2.32 4.55
C ILE A 159 11.44 -3.00 3.40
N GLY A 160 10.69 -3.39 2.38
CA GLY A 160 11.18 -3.61 1.02
C GLY A 160 10.91 -2.38 0.17
N THR A 161 11.79 -2.10 -0.79
CA THR A 161 11.65 -0.92 -1.66
C THR A 161 11.27 -1.33 -3.08
N LEU A 162 10.33 -0.63 -3.70
CA LEU A 162 10.07 -0.74 -5.15
C LEU A 162 10.59 0.51 -5.85
N LEU A 163 11.28 0.33 -6.97
CA LEU A 163 11.66 1.45 -7.83
C LEU A 163 10.61 1.63 -8.92
N THR A 164 10.05 2.82 -8.99
CA THR A 164 8.97 3.15 -9.91
C THR A 164 9.51 3.94 -11.10
N ALA A 165 9.17 3.52 -12.32
CA ALA A 165 9.34 4.36 -13.50
C ALA A 165 8.03 5.10 -13.83
N MET A 166 8.14 6.34 -14.26
CA MET A 166 6.99 7.15 -14.64
C MET A 166 6.56 6.85 -16.08
N ARG A 167 5.27 6.60 -16.28
CA ARG A 167 4.67 6.24 -17.59
C ARG A 167 4.96 7.22 -18.73
N HIS A 168 5.20 8.48 -18.39
CA HIS A 168 5.45 9.55 -19.35
C HIS A 168 6.94 9.79 -19.60
N ALA A 169 7.83 9.16 -18.81
CA ALA A 169 9.27 9.24 -18.96
C ALA A 169 9.80 8.05 -19.78
N ALA A 170 10.84 8.30 -20.58
CA ALA A 170 11.50 7.28 -21.39
C ALA A 170 12.67 6.59 -20.65
N ARG A 171 12.51 6.30 -19.35
CA ARG A 171 13.58 5.78 -18.47
C ARG A 171 13.30 4.43 -17.83
N SER A 172 12.18 3.77 -18.18
CA SER A 172 11.78 2.52 -17.53
C SER A 172 12.84 1.41 -17.59
N GLN A 173 13.61 1.32 -18.67
CA GLN A 173 14.72 0.37 -18.79
C GLN A 173 15.82 0.63 -17.76
N GLU A 174 16.26 1.89 -17.63
CA GLU A 174 17.30 2.31 -16.69
C GLU A 174 16.87 2.06 -15.23
N ILE A 175 15.61 2.36 -14.90
CA ILE A 175 15.06 2.12 -13.56
C ILE A 175 14.91 0.61 -13.28
N ALA A 176 14.56 -0.20 -14.28
CA ALA A 176 14.51 -1.65 -14.14
C ALA A 176 15.90 -2.26 -13.90
N GLU A 177 16.93 -1.83 -14.63
CA GLU A 177 18.33 -2.21 -14.39
C GLU A 177 18.79 -1.82 -12.99
N LEU A 178 18.38 -0.65 -12.50
CA LEU A 178 18.66 -0.21 -11.15
C LEU A 178 17.96 -1.10 -10.10
N ALA A 179 16.69 -1.46 -10.34
CA ALA A 179 15.96 -2.35 -9.43
C ALA A 179 16.64 -3.72 -9.32
N VAL A 180 17.08 -4.29 -10.44
CA VAL A 180 17.84 -5.54 -10.49
C VAL A 180 19.18 -5.40 -9.78
N ARG A 181 19.89 -4.28 -9.96
CA ARG A 181 21.20 -4.04 -9.32
C ARG A 181 21.11 -3.99 -7.79
N TYR A 182 20.04 -3.42 -7.24
CA TYR A 182 19.84 -3.22 -5.80
C TYR A 182 18.99 -4.32 -5.12
N ARG A 183 18.65 -5.39 -5.84
CA ARG A 183 17.72 -6.43 -5.36
C ARG A 183 18.15 -7.15 -4.07
N ASP A 184 19.46 -7.23 -3.83
CA ASP A 184 20.03 -7.93 -2.67
C ASP A 184 20.33 -6.98 -1.50
N VAL A 185 20.03 -5.68 -1.64
CA VAL A 185 20.36 -4.63 -0.64
C VAL A 185 19.17 -3.76 -0.24
N GLY A 186 17.95 -4.21 -0.53
CA GLY A 186 16.70 -3.64 0.00
C GLY A 186 15.63 -3.34 -1.05
N VAL A 187 15.98 -3.29 -2.34
CA VAL A 187 14.97 -3.24 -3.41
C VAL A 187 14.40 -4.63 -3.61
N VAL A 188 13.07 -4.76 -3.63
CA VAL A 188 12.39 -6.07 -3.78
C VAL A 188 11.54 -6.14 -5.04
N GLY A 189 11.38 -5.04 -5.78
CA GLY A 189 10.71 -5.07 -7.06
C GLY A 189 10.73 -3.76 -7.82
N PHE A 190 10.01 -3.76 -8.93
CA PHE A 190 9.83 -2.62 -9.83
C PHE A 190 8.33 -2.30 -9.99
N ASP A 191 8.03 -1.05 -10.36
CA ASP A 191 6.69 -0.59 -10.68
C ASP A 191 6.69 0.43 -11.83
N ILE A 192 5.52 0.65 -12.45
CA ILE A 192 5.26 1.86 -13.23
C ILE A 192 4.03 2.60 -12.71
N ALA A 193 4.13 3.93 -12.64
CA ALA A 193 3.07 4.81 -12.13
C ALA A 193 2.91 6.09 -12.98
N GLY A 194 1.97 6.94 -12.57
CA GLY A 194 1.55 8.14 -13.32
C GLY A 194 0.31 7.88 -14.17
N ALA A 195 -0.01 8.84 -15.05
CA ALA A 195 -1.25 8.81 -15.84
C ALA A 195 -1.42 7.50 -16.61
N GLU A 196 -2.49 6.75 -16.32
CA GLU A 196 -2.74 5.44 -16.92
C GLU A 196 -3.37 5.55 -18.32
N ALA A 197 -4.45 6.32 -18.44
CA ALA A 197 -5.16 6.52 -19.70
C ALA A 197 -4.27 7.24 -20.73
N GLY A 198 -4.08 6.62 -21.91
CA GLY A 198 -3.21 7.16 -22.97
C GLY A 198 -1.72 6.79 -22.85
N PHE A 199 -1.31 6.15 -21.76
CA PHE A 199 0.06 5.69 -21.54
C PHE A 199 0.06 4.19 -21.18
N PRO A 200 -0.26 3.30 -22.14
CA PRO A 200 -0.41 1.88 -21.87
C PRO A 200 0.90 1.27 -21.35
N PRO A 201 0.83 0.25 -20.47
CA PRO A 201 2.02 -0.40 -19.91
C PRO A 201 2.91 -1.03 -21.01
N THR A 202 2.32 -1.38 -22.17
CA THR A 202 3.06 -1.95 -23.30
C THR A 202 4.11 -1.01 -23.91
N ARG A 203 4.14 0.28 -23.55
CA ARG A 203 5.26 1.18 -23.91
C ARG A 203 6.56 0.86 -23.18
N HIS A 204 6.50 0.04 -22.13
CA HIS A 204 7.63 -0.31 -21.27
C HIS A 204 8.00 -1.80 -21.39
N LEU A 205 7.60 -2.48 -22.48
CA LEU A 205 7.81 -3.93 -22.66
C LEU A 205 9.27 -4.34 -22.48
N ASP A 206 10.23 -3.59 -23.05
CA ASP A 206 11.65 -3.91 -22.95
C ASP A 206 12.11 -4.04 -21.48
N ALA A 207 11.62 -3.16 -20.61
CA ALA A 207 11.92 -3.18 -19.18
C ALA A 207 11.30 -4.39 -18.48
N PHE A 208 10.04 -4.72 -18.80
CA PHE A 208 9.37 -5.90 -18.22
C PHE A 208 10.01 -7.20 -18.70
N GLU A 209 10.35 -7.32 -19.98
CA GLU A 209 11.06 -8.48 -20.52
C GLU A 209 12.46 -8.62 -19.91
N TYR A 210 13.15 -7.50 -19.64
CA TYR A 210 14.41 -7.52 -18.89
C TYR A 210 14.21 -8.04 -17.46
N LEU A 211 13.25 -7.50 -16.70
CA LEU A 211 12.95 -7.93 -15.33
C LEU A 211 12.60 -9.42 -15.25
N GLN A 212 11.80 -9.93 -16.20
CA GLN A 212 11.47 -11.35 -16.29
C GLN A 212 12.73 -12.22 -16.50
N ARG A 213 13.64 -11.81 -17.40
CA ARG A 213 14.91 -12.52 -17.66
C ARG A 213 15.83 -12.53 -16.44
N GLU A 214 15.77 -11.49 -15.61
CA GLU A 214 16.55 -11.36 -14.37
C GLU A 214 15.88 -11.98 -13.14
N ASN A 215 14.70 -12.61 -13.30
CA ASN A 215 13.88 -13.16 -12.21
C ASN A 215 13.48 -12.09 -11.16
N ALA A 216 13.34 -10.84 -11.59
CA ALA A 216 12.94 -9.73 -10.72
C ALA A 216 11.41 -9.58 -10.69
N HIS A 217 10.88 -9.31 -9.51
CA HIS A 217 9.46 -9.06 -9.31
C HIS A 217 9.05 -7.67 -9.74
N PHE A 218 7.82 -7.55 -10.27
CA PHE A 218 7.25 -6.24 -10.57
C PHE A 218 5.73 -6.21 -10.45
N THR A 219 5.25 -5.04 -10.05
CA THR A 219 3.83 -4.67 -10.12
C THR A 219 3.63 -3.60 -11.18
N ILE A 220 2.38 -3.36 -11.58
CA ILE A 220 2.00 -2.33 -12.53
C ILE A 220 0.73 -1.67 -12.01
N HIS A 221 0.71 -0.35 -11.85
CA HIS A 221 -0.54 0.40 -11.68
C HIS A 221 -1.44 0.16 -12.89
N ALA A 222 -2.55 -0.57 -12.74
CA ALA A 222 -3.46 -0.83 -13.84
C ALA A 222 -4.86 -1.13 -13.32
N GLY A 223 -5.87 -0.68 -14.05
CA GLY A 223 -7.25 -0.87 -13.63
C GLY A 223 -7.69 0.12 -12.57
N GLU A 224 -7.19 1.36 -12.60
CA GLU A 224 -7.66 2.44 -11.72
C GLU A 224 -8.40 3.51 -12.53
N ALA A 225 -7.66 4.27 -13.34
CA ALA A 225 -8.16 5.32 -14.21
C ALA A 225 -8.46 4.82 -15.64
N PHE A 226 -8.01 3.61 -16.00
CA PHE A 226 -8.38 2.94 -17.24
C PHE A 226 -8.92 1.52 -16.99
N GLY A 227 -9.85 1.08 -17.84
CA GLY A 227 -10.65 -0.12 -17.60
C GLY A 227 -9.93 -1.44 -17.88
N LEU A 228 -10.71 -2.49 -18.14
CA LEU A 228 -10.26 -3.85 -18.39
C LEU A 228 -9.09 -4.01 -19.40
N PRO A 229 -8.99 -3.21 -20.50
CA PRO A 229 -7.85 -3.32 -21.40
C PRO A 229 -6.50 -3.07 -20.73
N SER A 230 -6.43 -2.17 -19.74
CA SER A 230 -5.21 -1.88 -18.99
C SER A 230 -4.77 -3.07 -18.15
N ILE A 231 -5.71 -3.63 -17.39
CA ILE A 231 -5.50 -4.84 -16.58
C ILE A 231 -5.05 -6.00 -17.47
N TRP A 232 -5.73 -6.17 -18.60
CA TRP A 232 -5.41 -7.23 -19.56
C TRP A 232 -3.99 -7.07 -20.13
N GLN A 233 -3.58 -5.85 -20.50
CA GLN A 233 -2.23 -5.58 -21.01
C GLN A 233 -1.15 -5.79 -19.94
N ALA A 234 -1.39 -5.31 -18.72
CA ALA A 234 -0.46 -5.48 -17.59
C ALA A 234 -0.20 -6.97 -17.29
N ILE A 235 -1.24 -7.81 -17.36
CA ILE A 235 -1.10 -9.25 -17.11
C ILE A 235 -0.57 -9.99 -18.34
N GLN A 236 -1.23 -9.86 -19.49
CA GLN A 236 -1.03 -10.77 -20.63
C GLN A 236 0.18 -10.41 -21.48
N TRP A 237 0.48 -9.12 -21.60
CA TRP A 237 1.66 -8.65 -22.35
C TRP A 237 2.85 -8.44 -21.44
N CYS A 238 2.65 -7.76 -20.32
CA CYS A 238 3.76 -7.33 -19.47
C CYS A 238 4.12 -8.38 -18.42
N GLY A 239 3.21 -9.28 -18.05
CA GLY A 239 3.46 -10.35 -17.09
C GLY A 239 3.55 -9.88 -15.63
N ALA A 240 2.77 -8.86 -15.24
CA ALA A 240 2.78 -8.34 -13.88
C ALA A 240 2.49 -9.42 -12.82
N ASP A 241 3.29 -9.46 -11.76
CA ASP A 241 3.06 -10.35 -10.61
C ASP A 241 1.90 -9.89 -9.74
N ARG A 242 1.66 -8.58 -9.69
CA ARG A 242 0.58 -7.89 -8.94
C ARG A 242 0.07 -6.69 -9.71
N LEU A 243 -1.14 -6.24 -9.41
CA LEU A 243 -1.70 -5.01 -9.95
C LEU A 243 -1.78 -3.94 -8.86
N GLY A 244 -1.13 -2.80 -9.10
CA GLY A 244 -1.42 -1.55 -8.40
C GLY A 244 -2.88 -1.19 -8.64
N HIS A 245 -3.67 -1.13 -7.57
CA HIS A 245 -5.14 -1.06 -7.60
C HIS A 245 -5.81 -2.30 -8.21
N GLY A 246 -6.07 -2.31 -9.54
CA GLY A 246 -6.88 -3.33 -10.20
C GLY A 246 -8.39 -3.23 -9.89
N VAL A 247 -8.86 -2.10 -9.35
CA VAL A 247 -10.24 -1.89 -8.91
C VAL A 247 -11.26 -2.05 -10.04
N ARG A 248 -10.93 -1.64 -11.27
CA ARG A 248 -11.76 -1.77 -12.47
C ARG A 248 -11.96 -3.20 -12.94
N ILE A 249 -11.33 -4.21 -12.31
CA ILE A 249 -11.67 -5.62 -12.57
C ILE A 249 -13.15 -5.92 -12.28
N ILE A 250 -13.78 -5.10 -11.43
CA ILE A 250 -15.22 -5.14 -11.15
C ILE A 250 -16.08 -4.99 -12.40
N ASP A 251 -15.59 -4.31 -13.44
CA ASP A 251 -16.30 -4.11 -14.70
C ASP A 251 -16.46 -5.42 -15.49
N ASP A 252 -15.65 -6.44 -15.19
CA ASP A 252 -15.75 -7.79 -15.76
C ASP A 252 -16.58 -8.72 -14.87
N ILE A 253 -17.38 -8.18 -13.94
CA ILE A 253 -18.25 -8.93 -13.04
C ILE A 253 -19.69 -8.45 -13.21
N THR A 254 -20.60 -9.38 -13.49
CA THR A 254 -22.04 -9.11 -13.58
C THR A 254 -22.77 -9.69 -12.39
N ILE A 255 -23.64 -8.91 -11.75
CA ILE A 255 -24.54 -9.35 -10.69
C ILE A 255 -25.95 -9.42 -11.29
N GLY A 256 -26.56 -10.60 -11.28
CA GLY A 256 -27.94 -10.80 -11.72
C GLY A 256 -28.96 -10.24 -10.73
N GLU A 257 -30.19 -10.03 -11.17
CA GLU A 257 -31.29 -9.55 -10.31
C GLU A 257 -31.58 -10.50 -9.13
N ASP A 258 -31.28 -11.78 -9.30
CA ASP A 258 -31.39 -12.83 -8.27
C ASP A 258 -30.19 -12.88 -7.31
N GLY A 259 -29.22 -11.97 -7.45
CA GLY A 259 -27.98 -11.92 -6.69
C GLY A 259 -26.91 -12.90 -7.16
N SER A 260 -27.14 -13.66 -8.24
CA SER A 260 -26.11 -14.53 -8.84
C SER A 260 -24.96 -13.68 -9.38
N VAL A 261 -23.73 -14.19 -9.26
CA VAL A 261 -22.54 -13.48 -9.73
C VAL A 261 -21.89 -14.26 -10.85
N LYS A 262 -21.72 -13.61 -12.00
CA LYS A 262 -21.01 -14.14 -13.17
C LYS A 262 -19.72 -13.37 -13.39
N LEU A 263 -18.61 -14.09 -13.41
CA LEU A 263 -17.31 -13.52 -13.77
C LEU A 263 -17.11 -13.62 -15.29
N GLY A 264 -16.61 -12.54 -15.88
CA GLY A 264 -16.02 -12.56 -17.20
C GLY A 264 -14.69 -13.30 -17.20
N ARG A 265 -14.08 -13.39 -18.39
CA ARG A 265 -12.88 -14.21 -18.60
C ARG A 265 -11.67 -13.66 -17.86
N LEU A 266 -11.52 -12.34 -17.81
CA LEU A 266 -10.37 -11.70 -17.18
C LEU A 266 -10.49 -11.76 -15.66
N ALA A 267 -11.66 -11.45 -15.11
CA ALA A 267 -11.96 -11.59 -13.69
C ALA A 267 -11.78 -13.03 -13.20
N SER A 268 -12.26 -14.02 -13.97
CA SER A 268 -12.03 -15.44 -13.67
C SER A 268 -10.54 -15.78 -13.65
N TYR A 269 -9.79 -15.35 -14.67
CA TYR A 269 -8.35 -15.59 -14.76
C TYR A 269 -7.59 -14.97 -13.58
N VAL A 270 -7.85 -13.70 -13.27
CA VAL A 270 -7.24 -12.96 -12.13
C VAL A 270 -7.50 -13.69 -10.81
N ARG A 271 -8.75 -14.08 -10.57
CA ARG A 271 -9.13 -14.79 -9.35
C ARG A 271 -8.45 -16.15 -9.25
N ASP A 272 -8.48 -16.94 -10.32
CA ASP A 272 -8.05 -18.33 -10.31
C ASP A 272 -6.51 -18.45 -10.30
N LYS A 273 -5.81 -17.54 -10.97
CA LYS A 273 -4.34 -17.38 -10.88
C LYS A 273 -3.87 -16.73 -9.58
N ARG A 274 -4.80 -16.26 -8.75
CA ARG A 274 -4.50 -15.57 -7.48
C ARG A 274 -3.66 -14.31 -7.70
N ILE A 275 -3.87 -13.57 -8.79
CA ILE A 275 -3.15 -12.31 -9.06
C ILE A 275 -3.57 -11.30 -7.98
N PRO A 276 -2.63 -10.76 -7.19
CA PRO A 276 -2.94 -9.80 -6.14
C PRO A 276 -3.44 -8.47 -6.70
N LEU A 277 -4.47 -7.93 -6.05
CA LEU A 277 -5.00 -6.59 -6.29
C LEU A 277 -4.61 -5.71 -5.09
N GLU A 278 -3.76 -4.73 -5.33
CA GLU A 278 -3.26 -3.77 -4.36
C GLU A 278 -4.28 -2.65 -4.15
N MET A 279 -5.42 -2.96 -3.52
CA MET A 279 -6.53 -2.02 -3.38
C MET A 279 -6.18 -0.91 -2.38
N CYS A 280 -6.58 0.32 -2.69
CA CYS A 280 -6.29 1.51 -1.89
C CYS A 280 -7.60 2.26 -1.61
N PRO A 281 -8.45 1.81 -0.65
CA PRO A 281 -9.84 2.24 -0.56
C PRO A 281 -10.07 3.76 -0.53
N THR A 282 -9.34 4.50 0.32
CA THR A 282 -9.48 5.97 0.35
C THR A 282 -9.02 6.61 -0.96
N SER A 283 -7.85 6.23 -1.47
CA SER A 283 -7.32 6.74 -2.74
C SER A 283 -8.31 6.47 -3.89
N ASN A 284 -8.84 5.26 -3.99
CA ASN A 284 -9.79 4.89 -5.04
C ASN A 284 -11.09 5.70 -4.99
N VAL A 285 -11.52 6.18 -3.81
CA VAL A 285 -12.64 7.13 -3.71
C VAL A 285 -12.23 8.52 -4.23
N GLN A 286 -11.10 9.04 -3.76
CA GLN A 286 -10.60 10.37 -4.15
C GLN A 286 -10.26 10.49 -5.65
N THR A 287 -9.76 9.41 -6.25
CA THR A 287 -9.47 9.34 -7.70
C THR A 287 -10.69 9.00 -8.55
N GLY A 288 -11.85 8.75 -7.92
CA GLY A 288 -13.12 8.44 -8.59
C GLY A 288 -13.21 7.02 -9.15
N ALA A 289 -12.27 6.14 -8.81
CA ALA A 289 -12.29 4.73 -9.19
C ALA A 289 -13.35 3.91 -8.42
N ALA A 290 -13.76 4.41 -7.25
CA ALA A 290 -14.90 3.95 -6.45
C ALA A 290 -15.74 5.14 -5.99
N LYS A 291 -17.04 4.92 -5.74
CA LYS A 291 -17.96 6.00 -5.34
C LYS A 291 -17.88 6.37 -3.87
N SER A 292 -17.74 5.36 -3.01
CA SER A 292 -17.62 5.50 -1.56
C SER A 292 -16.95 4.25 -0.99
N ILE A 293 -16.66 4.24 0.31
CA ILE A 293 -16.11 3.05 0.97
C ILE A 293 -17.18 1.94 1.04
N GLU A 294 -18.44 2.27 1.30
CA GLU A 294 -19.58 1.34 1.40
C GLU A 294 -19.87 0.64 0.07
N GLU A 295 -19.70 1.36 -1.04
CA GLU A 295 -19.85 0.82 -2.40
C GLU A 295 -18.53 0.32 -2.99
N HIS A 296 -17.44 0.28 -2.21
CA HIS A 296 -16.12 -0.02 -2.74
C HIS A 296 -16.04 -1.48 -3.28
N PRO A 297 -15.49 -1.70 -4.50
CA PRO A 297 -15.43 -3.04 -5.11
C PRO A 297 -14.73 -4.10 -4.26
N ILE A 298 -13.83 -3.70 -3.34
CA ILE A 298 -13.15 -4.63 -2.41
C ILE A 298 -14.13 -5.51 -1.63
N GLY A 299 -15.33 -5.02 -1.29
CA GLY A 299 -16.35 -5.78 -0.59
C GLY A 299 -16.81 -7.01 -1.38
N LEU A 300 -17.19 -6.81 -2.64
CA LEU A 300 -17.60 -7.91 -3.52
C LEU A 300 -16.41 -8.81 -3.88
N LEU A 301 -15.27 -8.23 -4.21
CA LEU A 301 -14.06 -8.99 -4.59
C LEU A 301 -13.60 -9.91 -3.46
N ARG A 302 -13.63 -9.45 -2.21
CA ARG A 302 -13.36 -10.28 -1.03
C ARG A 302 -14.36 -11.44 -0.92
N ARG A 303 -15.67 -11.19 -1.08
CA ARG A 303 -16.70 -12.24 -1.00
C ARG A 303 -16.53 -13.31 -2.07
N LEU A 304 -16.03 -12.90 -3.24
CA LEU A 304 -15.71 -13.77 -4.37
C LEU A 304 -14.31 -14.38 -4.30
N TYR A 305 -13.61 -14.23 -3.15
CA TYR A 305 -12.29 -14.78 -2.88
C TYR A 305 -11.18 -14.29 -3.82
N PHE A 306 -11.31 -13.11 -4.44
CA PHE A 306 -10.18 -12.47 -5.10
C PHE A 306 -9.05 -12.22 -4.11
N ARG A 307 -7.82 -12.16 -4.59
CA ARG A 307 -6.66 -11.88 -3.74
C ARG A 307 -6.48 -10.37 -3.57
N VAL A 308 -7.41 -9.76 -2.86
CA VAL A 308 -7.33 -8.34 -2.51
C VAL A 308 -6.44 -8.14 -1.29
N THR A 309 -5.72 -7.03 -1.30
CA THR A 309 -4.93 -6.48 -0.18
C THR A 309 -5.42 -5.06 0.10
N VAL A 310 -5.12 -4.50 1.27
CA VAL A 310 -5.52 -3.15 1.64
C VAL A 310 -4.27 -2.31 1.84
N ASN A 311 -4.23 -1.14 1.22
CA ASN A 311 -3.06 -0.29 1.17
C ASN A 311 -3.43 1.19 1.27
N THR A 312 -2.44 2.03 1.56
CA THR A 312 -2.58 3.46 1.80
C THR A 312 -2.41 4.32 0.57
N ASP A 313 -1.61 3.87 -0.40
CA ASP A 313 -1.20 4.64 -1.57
C ASP A 313 -0.40 5.90 -1.19
N ASN A 314 -1.07 7.04 -0.98
CA ASN A 314 -0.44 8.32 -0.68
C ASN A 314 -0.94 8.84 0.68
N ARG A 315 -0.29 8.45 1.80
CA ARG A 315 -0.79 8.76 3.16
C ARG A 315 -1.08 10.24 3.40
N LEU A 316 -0.23 11.14 2.92
CA LEU A 316 -0.38 12.58 3.09
C LEU A 316 -1.57 13.09 2.25
N MET A 317 -1.58 12.77 0.97
CA MET A 317 -2.62 13.20 0.01
C MET A 317 -3.99 12.63 0.39
N SER A 318 -4.04 11.38 0.83
CA SER A 318 -5.28 10.72 1.23
C SER A 318 -5.67 11.00 2.68
N GLY A 319 -4.82 11.70 3.44
CA GLY A 319 -5.05 11.97 4.86
C GLY A 319 -5.37 10.70 5.63
N THR A 320 -4.63 9.61 5.38
CA THR A 320 -4.95 8.27 5.85
C THR A 320 -3.76 7.56 6.49
N SER A 321 -4.03 6.39 7.09
CA SER A 321 -3.04 5.46 7.63
C SER A 321 -3.56 4.03 7.44
N MET A 322 -2.71 3.01 7.63
CA MET A 322 -3.13 1.62 7.49
C MET A 322 -4.27 1.25 8.44
N SER A 323 -4.22 1.73 9.69
CA SER A 323 -5.32 1.52 10.63
C SER A 323 -6.57 2.30 10.26
N ARG A 324 -6.46 3.48 9.63
CA ARG A 324 -7.64 4.23 9.14
C ARG A 324 -8.29 3.53 7.96
N GLU A 325 -7.52 2.97 7.02
CA GLU A 325 -8.06 2.13 5.93
C GLU A 325 -8.82 0.92 6.50
N PHE A 326 -8.22 0.20 7.45
CA PHE A 326 -8.89 -0.92 8.11
C PHE A 326 -10.16 -0.49 8.86
N ALA A 327 -10.12 0.60 9.62
CA ALA A 327 -11.28 1.10 10.34
C ALA A 327 -12.44 1.45 9.39
N LYS A 328 -12.17 2.16 8.28
CA LYS A 328 -13.18 2.48 7.26
C LYS A 328 -13.82 1.22 6.67
N LEU A 329 -13.04 0.17 6.40
CA LEU A 329 -13.57 -1.10 5.90
C LEU A 329 -14.35 -1.88 6.96
N VAL A 330 -13.94 -1.82 8.22
CA VAL A 330 -14.69 -2.38 9.35
C VAL A 330 -16.05 -1.71 9.47
N ASP A 331 -16.09 -0.39 9.45
CA ASP A 331 -17.33 0.39 9.54
C ASP A 331 -18.27 0.11 8.36
N ALA A 332 -17.73 0.08 7.13
CA ALA A 332 -18.51 -0.10 5.91
C ALA A 332 -19.03 -1.53 5.69
N PHE A 333 -18.23 -2.55 6.04
CA PHE A 333 -18.53 -3.94 5.70
C PHE A 333 -18.77 -4.86 6.91
N GLY A 334 -18.68 -4.33 8.13
CA GLY A 334 -18.81 -5.11 9.36
C GLY A 334 -17.67 -6.12 9.55
N TYR A 335 -16.49 -5.82 9.01
CA TYR A 335 -15.35 -6.72 9.08
C TYR A 335 -14.83 -6.90 10.52
N THR A 336 -14.32 -8.09 10.77
CA THR A 336 -13.84 -8.58 12.06
C THR A 336 -12.33 -8.73 12.04
N LEU A 337 -11.72 -9.07 13.18
CA LEU A 337 -10.29 -9.41 13.24
C LEU A 337 -9.91 -10.57 12.30
N ASP A 338 -10.82 -11.50 12.00
CA ASP A 338 -10.56 -12.59 11.05
C ASP A 338 -10.48 -12.10 9.61
N ASP A 339 -11.31 -11.12 9.25
CA ASP A 339 -11.29 -10.47 7.95
C ASP A 339 -10.00 -9.64 7.79
N LEU A 340 -9.63 -8.87 8.81
CA LEU A 340 -8.37 -8.12 8.82
C LEU A 340 -7.16 -9.06 8.71
N GLN A 341 -7.14 -10.17 9.46
CA GLN A 341 -6.12 -11.21 9.33
C GLN A 341 -6.09 -11.78 7.90
N TRP A 342 -7.25 -11.98 7.28
CA TRP A 342 -7.32 -12.50 5.91
C TRP A 342 -6.69 -11.53 4.90
N PHE A 343 -6.97 -10.22 5.00
CA PHE A 343 -6.33 -9.21 4.16
C PHE A 343 -4.82 -9.18 4.40
N THR A 344 -4.38 -9.18 5.66
CA THR A 344 -2.95 -9.17 6.01
C THR A 344 -2.23 -10.42 5.50
N VAL A 345 -2.81 -11.61 5.62
CA VAL A 345 -2.22 -12.86 5.10
C VAL A 345 -2.18 -12.86 3.58
N ASN A 346 -3.22 -12.35 2.90
CA ASN A 346 -3.19 -12.19 1.45
C ASN A 346 -2.06 -11.27 1.01
N ALA A 347 -1.86 -10.15 1.71
CA ALA A 347 -0.76 -9.23 1.45
C ALA A 347 0.59 -9.91 1.69
N MET A 348 0.80 -10.57 2.84
CA MET A 348 2.08 -11.23 3.12
C MET A 348 2.41 -12.33 2.11
N LYS A 349 1.42 -13.12 1.67
CA LYS A 349 1.64 -14.13 0.64
C LYS A 349 2.04 -13.49 -0.71
N SER A 350 1.71 -12.22 -0.92
CA SER A 350 1.91 -11.47 -2.18
C SER A 350 3.17 -10.60 -2.14
N ALA A 351 3.84 -10.47 -1.00
CA ALA A 351 5.09 -9.74 -0.93
C ALA A 351 6.15 -10.34 -1.86
N PHE A 352 7.11 -9.52 -2.27
CA PHE A 352 8.20 -9.88 -3.16
C PHE A 352 9.45 -10.38 -2.43
N ILE A 353 9.42 -10.47 -1.10
CA ILE A 353 10.47 -11.16 -0.33
C ILE A 353 10.41 -12.69 -0.47
N PRO A 354 11.52 -13.40 -0.18
CA PRO A 354 11.61 -14.85 -0.27
C PRO A 354 10.47 -15.62 0.42
N PHE A 355 10.14 -16.78 -0.12
CA PHE A 355 8.98 -17.58 0.31
C PHE A 355 9.04 -18.01 1.78
N ASP A 356 10.21 -18.43 2.25
CA ASP A 356 10.47 -18.82 3.63
C ASP A 356 10.30 -17.63 4.60
N GLU A 357 10.76 -16.44 4.22
CA GLU A 357 10.55 -15.23 5.00
C GLU A 357 9.06 -14.84 5.06
N ARG A 358 8.32 -14.93 3.95
CA ARG A 358 6.86 -14.72 3.93
C ARG A 358 6.15 -15.70 4.86
N LEU A 359 6.56 -16.97 4.83
CA LEU A 359 6.01 -18.01 5.69
C LEU A 359 6.29 -17.71 7.17
N ALA A 360 7.49 -17.23 7.49
CA ALA A 360 7.88 -16.82 8.83
C ALA A 360 7.01 -15.66 9.34
N PHE A 361 6.83 -14.60 8.54
CA PHE A 361 5.91 -13.50 8.90
C PHE A 361 4.49 -14.00 9.16
N ILE A 362 3.95 -14.86 8.28
CA ILE A 362 2.60 -15.40 8.42
C ILE A 362 2.45 -16.19 9.72
N ASN A 363 3.38 -17.10 10.01
CA ASN A 363 3.23 -18.07 11.10
C ASN A 363 3.73 -17.58 12.45
N HIS A 364 4.72 -16.69 12.48
CA HIS A 364 5.37 -16.24 13.73
C HIS A 364 5.00 -14.82 14.14
N VAL A 365 4.44 -14.01 13.23
CA VAL A 365 4.07 -12.61 13.53
C VAL A 365 2.57 -12.40 13.35
N ILE A 366 2.06 -12.62 12.15
CA ILE A 366 0.69 -12.26 11.77
C ILE A 366 -0.34 -13.10 12.51
N LYS A 367 -0.34 -14.42 12.31
CA LYS A 367 -1.34 -15.30 12.96
C LYS A 367 -1.28 -15.24 14.48
N PRO A 368 -0.11 -15.26 15.14
CA PRO A 368 -0.04 -15.11 16.59
C PRO A 368 -0.55 -13.74 17.08
N GLY A 369 -0.23 -12.65 16.39
CA GLY A 369 -0.68 -11.31 16.77
C GLY A 369 -2.21 -11.18 16.74
N TYR A 370 -2.85 -11.68 15.68
CA TYR A 370 -4.31 -11.71 15.61
C TYR A 370 -4.94 -12.69 16.63
N ALA A 371 -4.29 -13.82 16.91
CA ALA A 371 -4.75 -14.75 17.94
C ALA A 371 -4.75 -14.11 19.34
N ALA A 372 -3.70 -13.35 19.66
CA ALA A 372 -3.63 -12.59 20.91
C ALA A 372 -4.79 -11.59 21.01
N LEU A 373 -5.01 -10.77 19.98
CA LEU A 373 -6.11 -9.79 19.94
C LEU A 373 -7.50 -10.43 20.11
N ARG A 374 -7.76 -11.56 19.43
CA ARG A 374 -9.03 -12.28 19.57
C ARG A 374 -9.25 -12.85 20.97
N SER A 375 -8.19 -13.08 21.75
CA SER A 375 -8.27 -13.61 23.11
C SER A 375 -8.38 -12.53 24.19
N GLU A 376 -8.25 -11.25 23.84
CA GLU A 376 -8.19 -10.15 24.83
C GLU A 376 -9.40 -10.08 25.75
N TRP A 377 -10.60 -10.37 25.24
CA TRP A 377 -11.84 -10.34 26.03
C TRP A 377 -11.86 -11.36 27.19
N LEU A 378 -10.99 -12.39 27.15
CA LEU A 378 -10.84 -13.36 28.24
C LEU A 378 -10.09 -12.76 29.44
N PHE A 379 -9.37 -11.66 29.24
CA PHE A 379 -8.59 -11.01 30.27
C PHE A 379 -9.33 -9.74 30.70
N PRO A 380 -9.52 -9.51 32.01
CA PRO A 380 -10.02 -8.23 32.50
C PRO A 380 -9.13 -7.12 31.97
N ALA A 381 -9.72 -6.03 31.46
CA ALA A 381 -8.97 -4.81 31.23
C ALA A 381 -8.27 -4.47 32.55
N VAL A 382 -6.93 -4.42 32.54
CA VAL A 382 -6.21 -3.89 33.70
C VAL A 382 -6.69 -2.44 33.81
N SER A 383 -7.55 -2.16 34.78
CA SER A 383 -7.92 -0.81 35.14
C SER A 383 -6.62 -0.10 35.50
N GLY A 384 -6.08 0.65 34.56
CA GLY A 384 -5.00 1.59 34.81
C GLY A 384 -5.53 2.65 35.76
N SER A 385 -5.42 2.37 37.04
CA SER A 385 -5.44 3.37 38.10
C SER A 385 -4.10 4.09 38.09
N ALA A 386 -4.18 5.43 38.13
CA ALA A 386 -3.14 6.46 38.24
C ALA A 386 -2.61 6.99 36.90
#